data_AF-A0A8J7PSV7-F1
#
_entry.id   AF-A0A8J7PSV7-F1
#
_cell.length_a   1.000
_cell.length_b   1.000
_cell.length_c   1.000
_cell.angle_alpha   90.00
_cell.angle_beta   90.00
_cell.angle_gamma   90.00
#
_symmetry.space_group_name_H-M   'P 1'
#
loop_
_entity.id
_entity.type
_entity.pdbx_description
1 polymer ?
#
loop_
_entity_poly.entity_id
_entity_poly.type
_entity_poly.pdbx_seq_one_letter_code
_entity_poly.pdbx_strand_id
1 'polypeptide(L)'
;MTRPAVVLALLAASLAPERLHALATEQLGNKPIGPGWGFGPQLLEAVNVEERVYWHEVNGNPTFFFKGGPREVNLAIRRFMAIPHDKREIVLLPGPGATQTFDRKPVAYDWSLHVPMGFYFGGDSEVADNRAVLTIHINAPVPPAPTDPAAVRKWVADLGSDDFKTRERASKELTALGPSAAKMLREALAGAKTAEARDRLEKVLAGVTGAITLDVLDLPKDVPVVGLEALLERSRKELGNKAPDVRGYAVSCLVHGLAAAEEVLPDLERLLKTETAEYPLRCATSSATFLGEAAKPLLPLLQAHLKSKDENVRNAAQYAIDAIEKAEPKPVPEAEAKARAALRKEIRKFVVERDKKQK
;
A
#
# COMPACT_ATOMS: atom_id res chain seq x y z
N MET A 1 -20.95 -62.52 -3.50
CA MET A 1 -20.31 -61.44 -4.29
C MET A 1 -20.19 -60.22 -3.39
N THR A 2 -18.97 -59.75 -3.19
CA THR A 2 -18.56 -58.73 -2.22
C THR A 2 -18.79 -57.30 -2.75
N ARG A 3 -19.29 -56.41 -1.88
CA ARG A 3 -18.82 -55.00 -1.72
C ARG A 3 -19.63 -54.25 -0.62
N PRO A 4 -18.99 -53.71 0.42
CA PRO A 4 -19.60 -52.77 1.37
C PRO A 4 -19.40 -51.31 0.89
N ALA A 5 -20.38 -50.45 1.10
CA ALA A 5 -20.28 -49.03 0.76
C ALA A 5 -20.45 -48.15 2.00
N VAL A 6 -19.32 -47.52 2.34
CA VAL A 6 -19.13 -46.10 2.70
C VAL A 6 -19.72 -45.61 4.03
N VAL A 7 -18.77 -45.45 4.96
CA VAL A 7 -18.80 -44.54 6.11
C VAL A 7 -18.97 -43.10 5.63
N LEU A 8 -20.02 -42.41 6.08
CA LEU A 8 -20.17 -40.96 5.95
C LEU A 8 -19.68 -40.30 7.24
N ALA A 9 -18.45 -39.83 7.25
CA ALA A 9 -17.93 -38.97 8.31
C ALA A 9 -18.13 -37.50 7.89
N LEU A 10 -19.20 -36.89 8.38
CA LEU A 10 -19.39 -35.43 8.37
C LEU A 10 -18.48 -34.82 9.42
N LEU A 11 -17.27 -34.40 9.03
CA LEU A 11 -16.53 -33.39 9.80
C LEU A 11 -17.00 -32.01 9.33
N ALA A 12 -17.82 -31.38 10.16
CA ALA A 12 -18.20 -29.99 10.02
C ALA A 12 -16.97 -29.10 10.21
N ALA A 13 -16.43 -28.59 9.11
CA ALA A 13 -15.47 -27.50 9.12
C ALA A 13 -16.18 -26.23 9.57
N SER A 14 -15.78 -25.68 10.71
CA SER A 14 -16.11 -24.33 11.15
C SER A 14 -15.50 -23.32 10.17
N LEU A 15 -16.24 -22.97 9.12
CA LEU A 15 -15.85 -22.02 8.09
C LEU A 15 -16.44 -20.66 8.41
N ALA A 16 -15.60 -19.65 8.64
CA ALA A 16 -15.97 -18.30 8.26
C ALA A 16 -16.18 -18.30 6.72
N PRO A 17 -17.27 -17.69 6.20
CA PRO A 17 -17.65 -17.87 4.81
C PRO A 17 -16.73 -17.06 3.88
N GLU A 18 -16.06 -17.76 2.97
CA GLU A 18 -15.59 -17.12 1.74
C GLU A 18 -16.82 -16.65 0.96
N ARG A 19 -16.78 -15.41 0.49
CA ARG A 19 -17.90 -14.83 -0.27
C ARG A 19 -17.53 -14.81 -1.74
N LEU A 20 -18.28 -15.58 -2.51
CA LEU A 20 -18.17 -15.63 -3.95
C LEU A 20 -19.22 -14.67 -4.54
N HIS A 21 -18.76 -13.58 -5.13
CA HIS A 21 -19.58 -12.64 -5.87
C HIS A 21 -19.29 -12.78 -7.36
N ALA A 22 -19.93 -13.73 -8.05
CA ALA A 22 -19.77 -13.97 -9.49
C ALA A 22 -18.31 -14.02 -10.01
N LEU A 23 -17.70 -12.86 -10.31
CA LEU A 23 -16.33 -12.66 -10.83
C LEU A 23 -15.37 -12.02 -9.81
N ALA A 24 -15.73 -12.02 -8.52
CA ALA A 24 -14.92 -11.46 -7.45
C ALA A 24 -15.01 -12.30 -6.18
N THR A 25 -13.90 -12.35 -5.45
CA THR A 25 -13.75 -13.09 -4.20
C THR A 25 -13.05 -12.21 -3.20
N GLU A 26 -13.50 -12.26 -1.95
CA GLU A 26 -12.82 -11.58 -0.86
C GLU A 26 -12.70 -12.47 0.38
N GLN A 27 -11.68 -12.21 1.20
CA GLN A 27 -11.56 -12.80 2.53
C GLN A 27 -10.97 -11.78 3.49
N LEU A 28 -11.72 -11.49 4.55
CA LEU A 28 -11.24 -10.71 5.69
C LEU A 28 -10.48 -11.62 6.67
N GLY A 29 -9.38 -11.11 7.22
CA GLY A 29 -8.46 -11.85 8.10
C GLY A 29 -7.38 -12.60 7.34
N ASN A 30 -6.73 -13.55 8.02
CA ASN A 30 -5.51 -14.24 7.58
C ASN A 30 -5.68 -15.75 7.33
N LYS A 31 -6.92 -16.27 7.24
CA LYS A 31 -7.16 -17.71 7.01
C LYS A 31 -6.43 -18.19 5.75
N PRO A 32 -5.62 -19.28 5.80
CA PRO A 32 -4.81 -19.70 4.66
C PRO A 32 -5.59 -19.81 3.35
N ILE A 33 -5.00 -19.30 2.29
CA ILE A 33 -5.50 -19.34 0.92
C ILE A 33 -4.80 -20.49 0.19
N GLY A 34 -5.57 -21.26 -0.57
CA GLY A 34 -5.06 -22.37 -1.39
C GLY A 34 -4.68 -21.93 -2.81
N PRO A 35 -4.18 -22.85 -3.65
CA PRO A 35 -3.75 -22.57 -5.02
C PRO A 35 -4.91 -22.36 -6.02
N GLY A 36 -6.17 -22.33 -5.58
CA GLY A 36 -7.37 -22.37 -6.43
C GLY A 36 -7.50 -21.24 -7.46
N TRP A 37 -6.76 -20.15 -7.27
CA TRP A 37 -6.71 -18.98 -8.16
C TRP A 37 -5.50 -18.98 -9.11
N GLY A 38 -4.78 -20.09 -9.21
CA GLY A 38 -3.50 -20.15 -9.94
C GLY A 38 -2.32 -19.55 -9.17
N PHE A 39 -2.46 -19.35 -7.86
CA PHE A 39 -1.39 -18.82 -7.02
C PHE A 39 -0.23 -19.81 -6.91
N GLY A 40 0.93 -19.41 -7.41
CA GLY A 40 2.17 -20.17 -7.28
C GLY A 40 2.67 -20.23 -5.82
N PRO A 41 3.57 -21.18 -5.50
CA PRO A 41 4.01 -21.42 -4.12
C PRO A 41 4.68 -20.21 -3.48
N GLN A 42 5.46 -19.41 -4.23
CA GLN A 42 6.11 -18.21 -3.69
C GLN A 42 5.09 -17.10 -3.35
N LEU A 43 4.02 -16.96 -4.15
CA LEU A 43 2.93 -16.04 -3.82
C LEU A 43 2.19 -16.52 -2.57
N LEU A 44 1.85 -17.81 -2.49
CA LEU A 44 1.20 -18.39 -1.32
C LEU A 44 2.04 -18.21 -0.04
N GLU A 45 3.37 -18.37 -0.12
CA GLU A 45 4.27 -18.10 1.00
C GLU A 45 4.27 -16.61 1.40
N ALA A 46 4.16 -15.70 0.43
CA ALA A 46 4.07 -14.27 0.67
C ALA A 46 2.77 -13.83 1.35
N VAL A 47 1.64 -14.51 1.07
CA VAL A 47 0.31 -14.06 1.52
C VAL A 47 -0.29 -14.86 2.67
N ASN A 48 0.16 -16.10 2.90
CA ASN A 48 -0.30 -16.93 4.03
C ASN A 48 0.53 -16.65 5.28
N VAL A 49 0.33 -15.44 5.82
CA VAL A 49 1.08 -14.89 6.95
C VAL A 49 0.13 -14.29 7.98
N GLU A 50 0.57 -14.16 9.24
CA GLU A 50 -0.28 -13.65 10.32
C GLU A 50 -0.72 -12.20 10.09
N GLU A 51 0.11 -11.41 9.40
CA GLU A 51 -0.08 -9.99 9.15
C GLU A 51 -1.15 -9.69 8.09
N ARG A 52 -1.61 -10.69 7.32
CA ARG A 52 -2.62 -10.45 6.28
C ARG A 52 -3.96 -10.10 6.92
N VAL A 53 -4.46 -8.90 6.68
CA VAL A 53 -5.72 -8.45 7.25
C VAL A 53 -6.89 -8.60 6.28
N TYR A 54 -6.62 -8.64 4.99
CA TYR A 54 -7.65 -8.69 3.95
C TYR A 54 -7.02 -9.09 2.61
N TRP A 55 -7.81 -9.70 1.73
CA TRP A 55 -7.50 -9.75 0.31
C TRP A 55 -8.77 -9.83 -0.50
N HIS A 56 -8.67 -9.44 -1.76
CA HIS A 56 -9.68 -9.72 -2.76
C HIS A 56 -9.04 -10.01 -4.11
N GLU A 57 -9.80 -10.65 -4.99
CA GLU A 57 -9.55 -10.67 -6.42
C GLU A 57 -10.80 -10.22 -7.16
N VAL A 58 -10.58 -9.56 -8.29
CA VAL A 58 -11.62 -9.23 -9.26
C VAL A 58 -11.09 -9.65 -10.63
N ASN A 59 -11.84 -10.50 -11.34
CA ASN A 59 -11.44 -11.04 -12.65
C ASN A 59 -10.08 -11.74 -12.65
N GLY A 60 -9.75 -12.44 -11.55
CA GLY A 60 -8.47 -13.13 -11.40
C GLY A 60 -7.29 -12.20 -11.11
N ASN A 61 -7.53 -10.94 -10.78
CA ASN A 61 -6.50 -9.96 -10.47
C ASN A 61 -6.47 -9.63 -8.97
N PRO A 62 -5.56 -10.25 -8.19
CA PRO A 62 -5.58 -10.21 -6.73
C PRO A 62 -4.83 -9.02 -6.13
N THR A 63 -5.35 -8.51 -5.00
CA THR A 63 -4.64 -7.60 -4.11
C THR A 63 -4.77 -8.06 -2.67
N PHE A 64 -3.64 -8.11 -1.97
CA PHE A 64 -3.52 -8.54 -0.59
C PHE A 64 -3.10 -7.37 0.29
N PHE A 65 -3.64 -7.26 1.50
CA PHE A 65 -3.41 -6.15 2.43
C PHE A 65 -2.95 -6.68 3.78
N PHE A 66 -1.97 -6.00 4.37
CA PHE A 66 -1.26 -6.47 5.56
C PHE A 66 -1.05 -5.37 6.58
N LYS A 67 -1.00 -5.76 7.86
CA LYS A 67 -0.77 -4.85 8.98
C LYS A 67 0.31 -5.43 9.89
N GLY A 68 1.34 -4.64 10.21
CA GLY A 68 2.49 -5.12 10.97
C GLY A 68 3.60 -4.08 11.09
N GLY A 69 4.79 -4.51 11.53
CA GLY A 69 5.90 -3.62 11.85
C GLY A 69 7.07 -3.70 10.89
N PRO A 70 8.20 -3.05 11.25
CA PRO A 70 9.44 -3.05 10.47
C PRO A 70 9.99 -4.43 10.14
N ARG A 71 9.87 -5.39 11.05
CA ARG A 71 10.37 -6.75 10.82
C ARG A 71 9.56 -7.45 9.74
N GLU A 72 8.24 -7.35 9.85
CA GLU A 72 7.28 -8.04 9.00
C GLU A 72 7.30 -7.47 7.58
N VAL A 73 7.35 -6.14 7.42
CA VAL A 73 7.46 -5.51 6.09
C VAL A 73 8.78 -5.87 5.39
N ASN A 74 9.89 -5.99 6.12
CA ASN A 74 11.16 -6.43 5.53
C ASN A 74 11.14 -7.91 5.14
N LEU A 75 10.41 -8.75 5.87
CA LEU A 75 10.14 -10.13 5.43
C LEU A 75 9.25 -10.15 4.18
N ALA A 76 8.23 -9.28 4.11
CA ALA A 76 7.37 -9.13 2.95
C ALA A 76 8.14 -8.67 1.71
N ILE A 77 9.09 -7.73 1.85
CA ILE A 77 9.98 -7.30 0.76
C ILE A 77 10.77 -8.50 0.22
N ARG A 78 11.37 -9.32 1.09
CA ARG A 78 12.12 -10.51 0.64
C ARG A 78 11.22 -11.52 -0.07
N ARG A 79 10.02 -11.78 0.45
CA ARG A 79 9.07 -12.72 -0.16
C ARG A 79 8.52 -12.19 -1.49
N PHE A 80 8.24 -10.89 -1.58
CA PHE A 80 7.88 -10.22 -2.84
C PHE A 80 8.95 -10.44 -3.91
N MET A 81 10.22 -10.31 -3.54
CA MET A 81 11.32 -10.55 -4.48
C MET A 81 11.41 -12.02 -4.94
N ALA A 82 10.93 -12.97 -4.16
CA ALA A 82 10.89 -14.39 -4.54
C ALA A 82 9.75 -14.74 -5.52
N ILE A 83 8.73 -13.89 -5.66
CA ILE A 83 7.60 -14.14 -6.58
C ILE A 83 8.10 -14.04 -8.03
N PRO A 84 7.88 -15.06 -8.89
CA PRO A 84 8.22 -14.97 -10.31
C PRO A 84 7.37 -13.90 -11.02
N HIS A 85 8.03 -12.84 -11.52
CA HIS A 85 7.40 -11.77 -12.31
C HIS A 85 8.49 -10.98 -13.04
N ASP A 86 8.24 -10.61 -14.31
CA ASP A 86 9.18 -9.91 -15.19
C ASP A 86 9.30 -8.41 -14.88
N LYS A 87 8.18 -7.75 -14.56
CA LYS A 87 8.12 -6.35 -14.13
C LYS A 87 7.71 -6.23 -12.67
N ARG A 88 8.52 -5.56 -11.86
CA ARG A 88 8.24 -5.38 -10.43
C ARG A 88 8.63 -3.99 -9.98
N GLU A 89 7.91 -3.47 -8.99
CA GLU A 89 8.14 -2.13 -8.44
C GLU A 89 7.75 -2.12 -6.95
N ILE A 90 8.51 -1.38 -6.15
CA ILE A 90 8.12 -1.04 -4.78
C ILE A 90 7.63 0.40 -4.78
N VAL A 91 6.43 0.62 -4.25
CA VAL A 91 5.83 1.94 -4.13
C VAL A 91 5.85 2.37 -2.67
N LEU A 92 6.35 3.58 -2.39
CA LEU A 92 6.33 4.19 -1.06
C LEU A 92 5.29 5.31 -1.01
N LEU A 93 4.32 5.21 -0.12
CA LEU A 93 3.26 6.19 0.06
C LEU A 93 3.19 6.70 1.50
N PRO A 94 2.71 7.93 1.75
CA PRO A 94 2.39 8.35 3.10
C PRO A 94 1.25 7.48 3.67
N GLY A 95 1.39 7.05 4.92
CA GLY A 95 0.39 6.26 5.63
C GLY A 95 -0.62 7.08 6.45
N PRO A 96 -1.53 6.39 7.15
CA PRO A 96 -1.81 4.95 7.02
C PRO A 96 -2.48 4.60 5.69
N GLY A 97 -2.37 3.34 5.26
CA GLY A 97 -3.16 2.80 4.15
C GLY A 97 -4.58 2.45 4.60
N ALA A 98 -5.55 2.64 3.72
CA ALA A 98 -6.95 2.28 3.99
C ALA A 98 -7.63 1.75 2.73
N THR A 99 -8.39 0.68 2.90
CA THR A 99 -9.26 0.08 1.88
C THR A 99 -10.57 -0.33 2.52
N GLN A 100 -11.44 -1.01 1.78
CA GLN A 100 -12.69 -1.56 2.30
C GLN A 100 -13.04 -2.89 1.66
N THR A 101 -13.83 -3.70 2.38
CA THR A 101 -14.47 -4.92 1.83
C THR A 101 -15.50 -4.56 0.76
N PHE A 102 -16.02 -5.54 0.01
CA PHE A 102 -17.12 -5.30 -0.94
C PHE A 102 -18.40 -4.79 -0.24
N ASP A 103 -18.64 -5.21 1.00
CA ASP A 103 -19.66 -4.66 1.90
C ASP A 103 -19.33 -3.26 2.48
N ARG A 104 -18.24 -2.61 2.04
CA ARG A 104 -17.78 -1.29 2.52
C ARG A 104 -17.36 -1.27 4.00
N LYS A 105 -16.89 -2.39 4.55
CA LYS A 105 -16.26 -2.39 5.88
C LYS A 105 -14.84 -1.83 5.77
N PRO A 106 -14.46 -0.79 6.53
CA PRO A 106 -13.12 -0.25 6.48
C PRO A 106 -12.05 -1.26 6.91
N VAL A 107 -10.91 -1.27 6.21
CA VAL A 107 -9.73 -2.08 6.52
C VAL A 107 -8.50 -1.19 6.48
N ALA A 108 -7.84 -1.04 7.63
CA ALA A 108 -6.56 -0.35 7.73
C ALA A 108 -5.40 -1.33 7.47
N TYR A 109 -4.38 -0.87 6.74
CA TYR A 109 -3.22 -1.67 6.39
C TYR A 109 -1.95 -0.81 6.31
N ASP A 110 -0.79 -1.45 6.45
CA ASP A 110 0.53 -0.83 6.40
C ASP A 110 1.25 -1.12 5.08
N TRP A 111 0.98 -2.25 4.43
CA TRP A 111 1.41 -2.50 3.06
C TRP A 111 0.40 -3.36 2.30
N SER A 112 0.47 -3.31 0.97
CA SER A 112 -0.30 -4.16 0.08
C SER A 112 0.59 -4.80 -0.98
N LEU A 113 0.21 -6.01 -1.40
CA LEU A 113 0.84 -6.74 -2.48
C LEU A 113 -0.19 -6.92 -3.60
N HIS A 114 0.13 -6.42 -4.78
CA HIS A 114 -0.63 -6.62 -5.99
C HIS A 114 0.21 -7.45 -6.97
N VAL A 115 -0.35 -8.53 -7.49
CA VAL A 115 0.32 -9.38 -8.48
C VAL A 115 -0.62 -9.53 -9.66
N PRO A 116 -0.36 -8.84 -10.78
CA PRO A 116 -1.23 -8.89 -11.94
C PRO A 116 -1.35 -10.31 -12.47
N MET A 117 -2.59 -10.78 -12.54
CA MET A 117 -2.95 -12.04 -13.17
C MET A 117 -4.35 -11.90 -13.79
N GLY A 118 -4.80 -12.92 -14.51
CA GLY A 118 -6.12 -12.90 -15.13
C GLY A 118 -6.26 -11.78 -16.15
N PHE A 119 -7.37 -11.05 -16.10
CA PHE A 119 -7.61 -9.91 -16.99
C PHE A 119 -7.04 -8.63 -16.40
N TYR A 120 -6.04 -8.08 -17.08
CA TYR A 120 -5.49 -6.76 -16.80
C TYR A 120 -5.59 -5.86 -18.03
N PHE A 121 -5.50 -4.55 -17.80
CA PHE A 121 -5.80 -3.55 -18.81
C PHE A 121 -4.60 -2.65 -19.14
N GLY A 122 -4.68 -1.89 -20.23
CA GLY A 122 -3.68 -0.89 -20.61
C GLY A 122 -2.49 -1.44 -21.41
N GLY A 123 -2.46 -2.74 -21.72
CA GLY A 123 -1.46 -3.37 -22.59
C GLY A 123 -0.01 -3.14 -22.14
N ASP A 124 0.79 -2.51 -22.99
CA ASP A 124 2.20 -2.18 -22.72
C ASP A 124 2.42 -0.74 -22.21
N SER A 125 1.35 0.01 -21.94
CA SER A 125 1.48 1.39 -21.42
C SER A 125 2.10 1.43 -20.03
N GLU A 126 2.60 2.59 -19.61
CA GLU A 126 3.16 2.70 -18.27
C GLU A 126 2.08 2.64 -17.17
N VAL A 127 0.83 2.98 -17.47
CA VAL A 127 -0.29 2.80 -16.52
C VAL A 127 -0.93 1.41 -16.60
N ALA A 128 -0.40 0.53 -17.46
CA ALA A 128 -0.89 -0.83 -17.57
C ALA A 128 -0.66 -1.59 -16.28
N ASP A 129 -1.63 -2.45 -15.98
CA ASP A 129 -1.58 -3.29 -14.81
C ASP A 129 -0.82 -4.58 -15.09
N ASN A 130 0.49 -4.43 -15.35
CA ASN A 130 1.38 -5.51 -15.79
C ASN A 130 2.65 -5.60 -14.94
N ARG A 131 2.63 -5.01 -13.73
CA ARG A 131 3.75 -5.06 -12.78
C ARG A 131 3.28 -5.63 -11.45
N ALA A 132 4.03 -6.57 -10.89
CA ALA A 132 3.85 -6.90 -9.48
C ALA A 132 4.29 -5.69 -8.63
N VAL A 133 3.42 -5.23 -7.74
CA VAL A 133 3.66 -4.03 -6.92
C VAL A 133 3.55 -4.37 -5.44
N LEU A 134 4.59 -4.02 -4.68
CA LEU A 134 4.53 -3.96 -3.23
C LEU A 134 4.41 -2.49 -2.83
N THR A 135 3.24 -2.08 -2.34
CA THR A 135 3.01 -0.71 -1.84
C THR A 135 3.20 -0.69 -0.33
N ILE A 136 4.11 0.14 0.17
CA ILE A 136 4.43 0.29 1.59
C ILE A 136 4.02 1.69 2.04
N HIS A 137 3.22 1.76 3.10
CA HIS A 137 2.84 3.02 3.73
C HIS A 137 3.82 3.39 4.84
N ILE A 138 4.50 4.52 4.68
CA ILE A 138 5.36 5.10 5.71
C ILE A 138 4.46 5.80 6.72
N ASN A 139 4.42 5.30 7.96
CA ASN A 139 3.45 5.74 8.96
C ASN A 139 4.04 6.73 10.00
N ALA A 140 5.35 6.96 9.97
CA ALA A 140 6.03 7.99 10.77
C ALA A 140 7.28 8.53 10.05
N PRO A 141 7.71 9.77 10.35
CA PRO A 141 8.96 10.29 9.84
C PRO A 141 10.15 9.53 10.44
N VAL A 142 11.31 9.57 9.77
CA VAL A 142 12.54 9.04 10.36
C VAL A 142 12.81 9.74 11.70
N PRO A 143 13.00 8.99 12.79
CA PRO A 143 13.23 9.58 14.10
C PRO A 143 14.50 10.44 14.08
N PRO A 144 14.51 11.60 14.78
CA PRO A 144 15.72 12.38 14.93
C PRO A 144 16.79 11.56 15.64
N ALA A 145 18.05 11.88 15.37
CA ALA A 145 19.16 11.32 16.14
C ALA A 145 19.00 11.65 17.63
N PRO A 146 19.43 10.76 18.53
CA PRO A 146 19.32 11.01 19.96
C PRO A 146 20.17 12.22 20.34
N THR A 147 19.69 12.99 21.31
CA THR A 147 20.33 14.24 21.77
C THR A 147 21.70 14.00 22.39
N ASP A 148 21.92 12.85 23.02
CA ASP A 148 23.24 12.41 23.51
C ASP A 148 23.63 11.04 22.93
N PRO A 149 24.23 11.00 21.72
CA PRO A 149 24.69 9.76 21.11
C PRO A 149 25.79 9.05 21.93
N ALA A 150 26.53 9.74 22.80
CA ALA A 150 27.56 9.12 23.61
C ALA A 150 26.94 8.29 24.74
N ALA A 151 25.92 8.83 25.41
CA ALA A 151 25.13 8.08 26.38
C ALA A 151 24.45 6.87 25.74
N VAL A 152 23.87 7.01 24.55
CA VAL A 152 23.24 5.87 23.85
C VAL A 152 24.26 4.78 23.52
N ARG A 153 25.46 5.13 23.02
CA ARG A 153 26.54 4.15 22.77
C ARG A 153 26.93 3.42 24.06
N LYS A 154 26.99 4.14 25.18
CA LYS A 154 27.28 3.54 26.48
C LYS A 154 26.19 2.56 26.90
N TRP A 155 24.91 2.95 26.84
CA TRP A 155 23.81 2.06 27.20
C TRP A 155 23.75 0.82 26.29
N VAL A 156 24.00 1.00 24.99
CA VAL A 156 24.10 -0.13 24.05
C VAL A 156 25.22 -1.10 24.46
N ALA A 157 26.39 -0.61 24.88
CA ALA A 157 27.46 -1.45 25.39
C ALA A 157 27.08 -2.11 26.74
N ASP A 158 26.44 -1.36 27.63
CA ASP A 158 25.99 -1.81 28.94
C ASP A 158 24.94 -2.93 28.86
N LEU A 159 24.21 -3.10 27.73
CA LEU A 159 23.35 -4.27 27.48
C LEU A 159 24.12 -5.61 27.50
N GLY A 160 25.41 -5.57 27.18
CA GLY A 160 26.32 -6.71 27.22
C GLY A 160 27.11 -6.86 28.53
N SER A 161 26.87 -6.01 29.53
CA SER A 161 27.55 -6.09 30.83
C SER A 161 27.25 -7.42 31.53
N ASP A 162 28.16 -7.94 32.37
CA ASP A 162 27.90 -9.11 33.23
C ASP A 162 27.01 -8.79 34.44
N ASP A 163 26.93 -7.51 34.84
CA ASP A 163 26.07 -7.05 35.94
C ASP A 163 24.62 -6.85 35.49
N PHE A 164 23.70 -7.56 36.13
CA PHE A 164 22.27 -7.50 35.81
C PHE A 164 21.70 -6.09 35.96
N LYS A 165 22.06 -5.36 37.02
CA LYS A 165 21.50 -4.02 37.27
C LYS A 165 21.93 -3.03 36.19
N THR A 166 23.16 -3.15 35.71
CA THR A 166 23.69 -2.35 34.60
C THR A 166 22.93 -2.61 33.30
N ARG A 167 22.71 -3.87 32.94
CA ARG A 167 21.92 -4.23 31.75
C ARG A 167 20.48 -3.76 31.85
N GLU A 168 19.85 -3.91 33.01
CA GLU A 168 18.46 -3.50 33.24
C GLU A 168 18.31 -1.98 33.10
N ARG A 169 19.21 -1.21 33.72
CA ARG A 169 19.24 0.25 33.57
C ARG A 169 19.40 0.65 32.11
N ALA A 170 20.38 0.07 31.41
CA ALA A 170 20.60 0.36 30.00
C ALA A 170 19.36 0.08 29.14
N SER A 171 18.70 -1.04 29.37
CA SER A 171 17.45 -1.40 28.68
C SER A 171 16.35 -0.37 28.92
N LYS A 172 16.20 0.10 30.17
CA LYS A 172 15.22 1.13 30.54
C LYS A 172 15.50 2.46 29.85
N GLU A 173 16.74 2.94 29.89
CA GLU A 173 17.12 4.21 29.26
C GLU A 173 16.94 4.17 27.74
N LEU A 174 17.35 3.07 27.09
CA LEU A 174 17.16 2.88 25.65
C LEU A 174 15.68 2.79 25.28
N THR A 175 14.87 2.14 26.09
CA THR A 175 13.41 2.08 25.89
C THR A 175 12.77 3.46 26.04
N ALA A 176 13.20 4.24 27.03
CA ALA A 176 12.70 5.60 27.26
C ALA A 176 13.02 6.57 26.10
N LEU A 177 14.14 6.36 25.41
CA LEU A 177 14.48 7.10 24.19
C LEU A 177 13.55 6.78 22.99
N GLY A 178 12.90 5.62 23.02
CA GLY A 178 12.00 5.18 21.96
C GLY A 178 12.68 5.14 20.57
N PRO A 179 11.96 5.50 19.50
CA PRO A 179 12.44 5.36 18.11
C PRO A 179 13.78 6.05 17.81
N SER A 180 14.17 7.08 18.57
CA SER A 180 15.46 7.77 18.38
C SER A 180 16.67 6.86 18.61
N ALA A 181 16.55 5.82 19.45
CA ALA A 181 17.62 4.86 19.70
C ALA A 181 17.72 3.78 18.60
N ALA A 182 16.68 3.60 17.77
CA ALA A 182 16.52 2.46 16.87
C ALA A 182 17.67 2.29 15.88
N LYS A 183 18.21 3.39 15.34
CA LYS A 183 19.33 3.33 14.39
C LYS A 183 20.59 2.77 15.04
N MET A 184 20.96 3.29 16.21
CA MET A 184 22.17 2.86 16.92
C MET A 184 22.04 1.42 17.45
N LEU A 185 20.84 1.03 17.86
CA LEU A 185 20.53 -0.36 18.23
C LEU A 185 20.71 -1.32 17.04
N ARG A 186 20.25 -0.94 15.84
CA ARG A 186 20.46 -1.74 14.61
C ARG A 186 21.93 -1.86 14.22
N GLU A 187 22.68 -0.75 14.30
CA GLU A 187 24.12 -0.76 14.05
C GLU A 187 24.86 -1.69 15.02
N ALA A 188 24.49 -1.66 16.30
CA ALA A 188 25.06 -2.55 17.30
C ALA A 188 24.65 -4.01 17.10
N LEU A 189 23.41 -4.27 16.70
CA LEU A 189 22.89 -5.60 16.40
C LEU A 189 23.66 -6.26 15.25
N ALA A 190 23.97 -5.50 14.19
CA ALA A 190 24.78 -5.97 13.07
C ALA A 190 26.20 -6.40 13.50
N GLY A 191 26.76 -5.76 14.54
CA GLY A 191 28.07 -6.09 15.11
C GLY A 191 28.05 -7.08 16.28
N ALA A 192 26.88 -7.59 16.69
CA ALA A 192 26.75 -8.40 17.90
C ALA A 192 27.48 -9.76 17.78
N LYS A 193 28.42 -10.02 18.69
CA LYS A 193 29.28 -11.23 18.67
C LYS A 193 28.69 -12.43 19.42
N THR A 194 27.81 -12.21 20.39
CA THR A 194 27.20 -13.28 21.19
C THR A 194 25.70 -13.38 20.94
N ALA A 195 25.15 -14.59 21.05
CA ALA A 195 23.71 -14.82 20.90
C ALA A 195 22.90 -14.05 21.96
N GLU A 196 23.43 -13.96 23.18
CA GLU A 196 22.80 -13.24 24.30
C GLU A 196 22.77 -11.73 24.08
N ALA A 197 23.85 -11.13 23.56
CA ALA A 197 23.86 -9.71 23.20
C ALA A 197 22.89 -9.41 22.05
N ARG A 198 22.84 -10.31 21.05
CA ARG A 198 21.89 -10.24 19.94
C ARG A 198 20.43 -10.26 20.43
N ASP A 199 20.06 -11.25 21.24
CA ASP A 199 18.71 -11.39 21.80
C ASP A 199 18.28 -10.15 22.60
N ARG A 200 19.17 -9.56 23.39
CA ARG A 200 18.87 -8.33 24.14
C ARG A 200 18.67 -7.12 23.25
N LEU A 201 19.55 -6.94 22.27
CA LEU A 201 19.43 -5.84 21.30
C LEU A 201 18.13 -5.97 20.51
N GLU A 202 17.76 -7.18 20.09
CA GLU A 202 16.50 -7.46 19.41
C GLU A 202 15.28 -7.13 20.30
N LYS A 203 15.30 -7.53 21.58
CA LYS A 203 14.22 -7.22 22.53
C LYS A 203 14.04 -5.72 22.73
N VAL A 204 15.13 -4.98 22.97
CA VAL A 204 15.06 -3.52 23.13
C VAL A 204 14.62 -2.86 21.82
N LEU A 205 15.18 -3.29 20.68
CA LEU A 205 14.82 -2.76 19.37
C LEU A 205 13.34 -2.96 19.08
N ALA A 206 12.78 -4.14 19.35
CA ALA A 206 11.35 -4.42 19.21
C ALA A 206 10.48 -3.53 20.09
N GLY A 207 10.93 -3.22 21.32
CA GLY A 207 10.23 -2.30 22.23
C GLY A 207 10.24 -0.84 21.79
N VAL A 208 11.20 -0.42 20.95
CA VAL A 208 11.35 0.97 20.50
C VAL A 208 11.00 1.19 19.03
N THR A 209 10.68 0.14 18.28
CA THR A 209 10.31 0.21 16.86
C THR A 209 8.91 -0.36 16.62
N GLY A 210 7.92 0.52 16.46
CA GLY A 210 6.56 0.15 16.05
C GLY A 210 6.14 0.74 14.70
N ALA A 211 6.84 1.77 14.24
CA ALA A 211 6.50 2.50 13.02
C ALA A 211 7.37 2.05 11.85
N ILE A 212 6.76 1.94 10.67
CA ILE A 212 7.45 1.76 9.39
C ILE A 212 7.95 3.12 8.93
N THR A 213 9.25 3.34 9.09
CA THR A 213 9.97 4.54 8.67
C THR A 213 10.92 4.21 7.51
N LEU A 214 11.37 5.20 6.76
CA LEU A 214 12.21 4.96 5.57
C LEU A 214 13.56 4.31 5.90
N ASP A 215 14.12 4.60 7.08
CA ASP A 215 15.44 4.15 7.49
C ASP A 215 15.48 2.71 8.03
N VAL A 216 14.32 2.06 8.19
CA VAL A 216 14.21 0.64 8.59
C VAL A 216 13.96 -0.30 7.41
N LEU A 217 13.70 0.22 6.21
CA LEU A 217 13.40 -0.60 5.03
C LEU A 217 14.68 -1.16 4.39
N ASP A 218 14.72 -2.48 4.24
CA ASP A 218 15.75 -3.23 3.53
C ASP A 218 15.38 -3.34 2.05
N LEU A 219 15.55 -2.23 1.31
CA LEU A 219 15.12 -2.12 -0.09
C LEU A 219 16.17 -2.70 -1.07
N PRO A 220 15.82 -3.72 -1.89
CA PRO A 220 16.71 -4.35 -2.86
C PRO A 220 17.22 -3.35 -3.90
N LYS A 221 18.50 -3.43 -4.27
CA LYS A 221 19.13 -2.48 -5.20
C LYS A 221 18.62 -2.57 -6.63
N ASP A 222 18.07 -3.71 -7.01
CA ASP A 222 17.69 -4.13 -8.36
C ASP A 222 16.19 -4.00 -8.65
N VAL A 223 15.41 -3.46 -7.71
CA VAL A 223 13.99 -3.14 -7.92
C VAL A 223 13.77 -1.63 -7.96
N PRO A 224 13.00 -1.11 -8.94
CA PRO A 224 12.54 0.28 -8.92
C PRO A 224 11.80 0.58 -7.62
N VAL A 225 12.15 1.70 -6.99
CA VAL A 225 11.45 2.22 -5.81
C VAL A 225 10.90 3.59 -6.17
N VAL A 226 9.58 3.75 -6.16
CA VAL A 226 8.94 5.00 -6.57
C VAL A 226 8.03 5.55 -5.49
N GLY A 227 7.77 6.85 -5.55
CA GLY A 227 6.78 7.52 -4.71
C GLY A 227 5.62 8.09 -5.54
N LEU A 228 4.70 8.77 -4.86
CA LEU A 228 3.52 9.38 -5.47
C LEU A 228 3.83 10.24 -6.70
N GLU A 229 4.91 11.02 -6.67
CA GLU A 229 5.25 11.92 -7.78
C GLU A 229 5.46 11.18 -9.10
N ALA A 230 6.17 10.05 -9.05
CA ALA A 230 6.44 9.25 -10.25
C ALA A 230 5.15 8.60 -10.78
N LEU A 231 4.24 8.19 -9.88
CA LEU A 231 2.94 7.64 -10.26
C LEU A 231 2.05 8.70 -10.93
N LEU A 232 2.05 9.93 -10.41
CA LEU A 232 1.32 11.04 -11.00
C LEU A 232 1.92 11.48 -12.33
N GLU A 233 3.24 11.59 -12.43
CA GLU A 233 3.93 11.90 -13.68
C GLU A 233 3.64 10.86 -14.76
N ARG A 234 3.74 9.56 -14.41
CA ARG A 234 3.39 8.43 -15.26
C ARG A 234 1.96 8.54 -15.78
N SER A 235 1.01 8.80 -14.89
CA SER A 235 -0.40 8.93 -15.26
C SER A 235 -0.65 10.15 -16.14
N ARG A 236 -0.09 11.32 -15.79
CA ARG A 236 -0.21 12.55 -16.60
C ARG A 236 0.38 12.39 -18.00
N LYS A 237 1.50 11.66 -18.13
CA LYS A 237 2.10 11.34 -19.43
C LYS A 237 1.13 10.52 -20.29
N GLU A 238 0.51 9.49 -19.71
CA GLU A 238 -0.40 8.58 -20.43
C GLU A 238 -1.76 9.21 -20.75
N LEU A 239 -2.11 10.37 -20.18
CA LEU A 239 -3.24 11.18 -20.68
C LEU A 239 -3.04 11.67 -22.13
N GLY A 240 -1.81 11.73 -22.62
CA GLY A 240 -1.48 12.06 -24.01
C GLY A 240 -1.46 10.85 -24.95
N ASN A 241 -1.80 9.65 -24.48
CA ASN A 241 -1.70 8.43 -25.29
C ASN A 241 -2.73 8.43 -26.44
N LYS A 242 -2.35 7.88 -27.59
CA LYS A 242 -3.24 7.75 -28.76
C LYS A 242 -4.42 6.80 -28.47
N ALA A 243 -4.19 5.77 -27.65
CA ALA A 243 -5.18 4.76 -27.32
C ALA A 243 -6.13 5.29 -26.22
N PRO A 244 -7.45 5.36 -26.47
CA PRO A 244 -8.42 5.96 -25.53
C PRO A 244 -8.58 5.14 -24.25
N ASP A 245 -8.44 3.82 -24.33
CA ASP A 245 -8.41 2.91 -23.19
C ASP A 245 -7.27 3.28 -22.23
N VAL A 246 -6.04 3.45 -22.73
CA VAL A 246 -4.88 3.86 -21.93
C VAL A 246 -5.12 5.21 -21.26
N ARG A 247 -5.69 6.18 -21.99
CA ARG A 247 -6.05 7.48 -21.38
C ARG A 247 -7.03 7.28 -20.23
N GLY A 248 -8.05 6.45 -20.37
CA GLY A 248 -9.03 6.19 -19.30
C GLY A 248 -8.44 5.54 -18.06
N TYR A 249 -7.49 4.61 -18.24
CA TYR A 249 -6.72 4.05 -17.12
C TYR A 249 -5.86 5.11 -16.45
N ALA A 250 -5.18 5.95 -17.23
CA ALA A 250 -4.40 7.05 -16.69
C ALA A 250 -5.24 8.02 -15.84
N VAL A 251 -6.47 8.34 -16.25
CA VAL A 251 -7.41 9.13 -15.42
C VAL A 251 -7.71 8.43 -14.09
N SER A 252 -7.92 7.11 -14.13
CA SER A 252 -8.22 6.33 -12.94
C SER A 252 -7.02 6.29 -11.99
N CYS A 253 -5.80 6.11 -12.50
CA CYS A 253 -4.58 6.09 -11.70
C CYS A 253 -4.29 7.44 -11.03
N LEU A 254 -4.62 8.57 -11.67
CA LEU A 254 -4.44 9.91 -11.07
C LEU A 254 -5.21 10.05 -9.76
N VAL A 255 -6.46 9.59 -9.73
CA VAL A 255 -7.35 9.81 -8.58
C VAL A 255 -7.18 8.76 -7.49
N HIS A 256 -6.92 7.49 -7.86
CA HIS A 256 -6.73 6.43 -6.87
C HIS A 256 -5.35 6.46 -6.18
N GLY A 257 -4.42 7.28 -6.66
CA GLY A 257 -3.03 7.34 -6.17
C GLY A 257 -2.79 8.05 -4.83
N LEU A 258 -3.81 8.37 -4.01
CA LEU A 258 -3.68 9.22 -2.80
C LEU A 258 -3.29 10.68 -3.06
N ALA A 259 -3.46 11.18 -4.29
CA ALA A 259 -3.29 12.60 -4.55
C ALA A 259 -4.36 13.42 -3.85
N ALA A 260 -3.99 14.61 -3.39
CA ALA A 260 -4.96 15.57 -2.89
C ALA A 260 -5.89 16.00 -4.03
N ALA A 261 -7.17 16.23 -3.74
CA ALA A 261 -8.16 16.57 -4.77
C ALA A 261 -7.71 17.79 -5.59
N GLU A 262 -7.17 18.80 -4.92
CA GLU A 262 -6.68 20.04 -5.52
C GLU A 262 -5.57 19.82 -6.55
N GLU A 263 -4.80 18.74 -6.41
CA GLU A 263 -3.70 18.41 -7.33
C GLU A 263 -4.17 17.74 -8.62
N VAL A 264 -5.33 17.06 -8.59
CA VAL A 264 -5.87 16.31 -9.73
C VAL A 264 -7.10 16.95 -10.36
N LEU A 265 -7.75 17.89 -9.66
CA LEU A 265 -8.89 18.65 -10.16
C LEU A 265 -8.61 19.33 -11.52
N PRO A 266 -7.47 20.01 -11.74
CA PRO A 266 -7.18 20.63 -13.04
C PRO A 266 -7.07 19.61 -14.18
N ASP A 267 -6.55 18.41 -13.89
CA ASP A 267 -6.46 17.34 -14.88
C ASP A 267 -7.85 16.80 -15.25
N LEU A 268 -8.72 16.59 -14.25
CA LEU A 268 -10.11 16.18 -14.49
C LEU A 268 -10.93 17.26 -15.22
N GLU A 269 -10.79 18.53 -14.82
CA GLU A 269 -11.47 19.65 -15.46
C GLU A 269 -11.09 19.77 -16.93
N ARG A 270 -9.78 19.65 -17.24
CA ARG A 270 -9.29 19.65 -18.62
C ARG A 270 -9.90 18.50 -19.41
N LEU A 271 -9.87 17.27 -18.87
CA LEU A 271 -10.42 16.10 -19.55
C LEU A 271 -11.91 16.21 -19.81
N LEU A 272 -12.70 16.63 -18.81
CA LEU A 272 -14.14 16.85 -18.96
C LEU A 272 -14.48 17.92 -20.00
N LYS A 273 -13.57 18.87 -20.29
CA LYS A 273 -13.76 19.89 -21.32
C LYS A 273 -13.34 19.43 -22.71
N THR A 274 -12.25 18.67 -22.82
CA THR A 274 -11.56 18.45 -24.11
C THR A 274 -11.63 17.02 -24.64
N GLU A 275 -11.88 16.02 -23.79
CA GLU A 275 -11.93 14.62 -24.22
C GLU A 275 -13.21 14.33 -25.01
N THR A 276 -13.07 13.52 -26.07
CA THR A 276 -14.18 13.18 -26.98
C THR A 276 -14.43 11.68 -27.07
N ALA A 277 -13.45 10.86 -26.71
CA ALA A 277 -13.63 9.42 -26.65
C ALA A 277 -14.44 9.04 -25.40
N GLU A 278 -15.42 8.15 -25.58
CA GLU A 278 -16.35 7.71 -24.53
C GLU A 278 -15.62 7.24 -23.28
N TYR A 279 -14.69 6.29 -23.43
CA TYR A 279 -14.09 5.60 -22.29
C TYR A 279 -13.32 6.54 -21.34
N PRO A 280 -12.32 7.32 -21.79
CA PRO A 280 -11.62 8.25 -20.90
C PRO A 280 -12.54 9.34 -20.34
N LEU A 281 -13.56 9.76 -21.07
CA LEU A 281 -14.55 10.71 -20.57
C LEU A 281 -15.37 10.09 -19.43
N ARG A 282 -15.88 8.88 -19.60
CA ARG A 282 -16.58 8.12 -18.55
C ARG A 282 -15.69 7.87 -17.34
N CYS A 283 -14.41 7.55 -17.55
CA CYS A 283 -13.44 7.43 -16.46
C CYS A 283 -13.25 8.74 -15.72
N ALA A 284 -13.10 9.88 -16.41
CA ALA A 284 -13.00 11.19 -15.76
C ALA A 284 -14.24 11.55 -14.95
N THR A 285 -15.42 11.31 -15.50
CA THR A 285 -16.70 11.48 -14.83
C THR A 285 -16.81 10.61 -13.57
N SER A 286 -16.46 9.33 -13.68
CA SER A 286 -16.50 8.39 -12.54
C SER A 286 -15.45 8.75 -11.49
N SER A 287 -14.25 9.14 -11.90
CA SER A 287 -13.15 9.56 -11.03
C SER A 287 -13.53 10.77 -10.16
N ALA A 288 -14.37 11.69 -10.66
CA ALA A 288 -14.87 12.81 -9.87
C ALA A 288 -15.65 12.37 -8.62
N THR A 289 -16.29 11.19 -8.63
CA THR A 289 -17.03 10.66 -7.46
C THR A 289 -16.12 10.40 -6.27
N PHE A 290 -14.87 9.98 -6.51
CA PHE A 290 -13.92 9.63 -5.45
C PHE A 290 -13.35 10.86 -4.75
N LEU A 291 -13.44 12.04 -5.37
CA LEU A 291 -13.05 13.31 -4.74
C LEU A 291 -14.14 13.84 -3.78
N GLY A 292 -15.35 13.26 -3.82
CA GLY A 292 -16.46 13.64 -2.95
C GLY A 292 -16.79 15.14 -3.08
N GLU A 293 -16.88 15.82 -1.94
CA GLU A 293 -17.21 17.26 -1.91
C GLU A 293 -16.22 18.11 -2.71
N ALA A 294 -14.93 17.74 -2.73
CA ALA A 294 -13.91 18.52 -3.42
C ALA A 294 -14.14 18.58 -4.95
N ALA A 295 -14.95 17.70 -5.52
CA ALA A 295 -15.35 17.75 -6.93
C ALA A 295 -16.53 18.67 -7.24
N LYS A 296 -17.12 19.38 -6.26
CA LYS A 296 -18.18 20.39 -6.52
C LYS A 296 -17.86 21.39 -7.65
N PRO A 297 -16.62 21.89 -7.82
CA PRO A 297 -16.28 22.76 -8.95
C PRO A 297 -16.48 22.12 -10.34
N LEU A 298 -16.53 20.78 -10.43
CA LEU A 298 -16.75 20.05 -11.67
C LEU A 298 -18.24 19.89 -12.03
N LEU A 299 -19.18 20.20 -11.12
CA LEU A 299 -20.62 20.01 -11.34
C LEU A 299 -21.15 20.64 -12.64
N PRO A 300 -20.79 21.88 -13.03
CA PRO A 300 -21.25 22.45 -14.30
C PRO A 300 -20.82 21.65 -15.53
N LEU A 301 -19.60 21.08 -15.50
CA LEU A 301 -19.10 20.23 -16.59
C LEU A 301 -19.82 18.88 -16.61
N LEU A 302 -20.04 18.28 -15.43
CA LEU A 302 -20.78 17.02 -15.31
C LEU A 302 -22.23 17.18 -15.80
N GLN A 303 -22.90 18.29 -15.47
CA GLN A 303 -24.25 18.62 -15.94
C GLN A 303 -24.31 18.76 -17.47
N ALA A 304 -23.27 19.34 -18.09
CA ALA A 304 -23.19 19.42 -19.55
C ALA A 304 -23.16 18.02 -20.20
N HIS A 305 -22.49 17.05 -19.56
CA HIS A 305 -22.38 15.67 -20.04
C HIS A 305 -23.66 14.84 -19.92
N LEU A 306 -24.68 15.30 -19.18
CA LEU A 306 -26.02 14.71 -19.21
C LEU A 306 -26.67 14.79 -20.60
N LYS A 307 -26.18 15.69 -21.46
CA LYS A 307 -26.63 15.83 -22.87
C LYS A 307 -25.78 15.03 -23.86
N SER A 308 -24.80 14.25 -23.39
CA SER A 308 -23.96 13.41 -24.25
C SER A 308 -24.82 12.46 -25.10
N LYS A 309 -24.39 12.20 -26.33
CA LYS A 309 -25.03 11.16 -27.17
C LYS A 309 -24.77 9.76 -26.65
N ASP A 310 -23.66 9.58 -25.94
CA ASP A 310 -23.28 8.30 -25.35
C ASP A 310 -24.03 8.05 -24.03
N GLU A 311 -24.69 6.90 -23.94
CA GLU A 311 -25.48 6.54 -22.76
C GLU A 311 -24.62 6.28 -21.52
N ASN A 312 -23.46 5.68 -21.67
CA ASN A 312 -22.58 5.37 -20.54
C ASN A 312 -22.04 6.67 -19.92
N VAL A 313 -21.70 7.66 -20.76
CA VAL A 313 -21.30 9.00 -20.29
C VAL A 313 -22.43 9.70 -19.55
N ARG A 314 -23.66 9.68 -20.09
CA ARG A 314 -24.83 10.29 -19.41
C ARG A 314 -25.07 9.65 -18.03
N ASN A 315 -25.05 8.31 -17.97
CA ASN A 315 -25.29 7.56 -16.74
C ASN A 315 -24.19 7.82 -15.70
N ALA A 316 -22.92 7.82 -16.12
CA ALA A 316 -21.81 8.17 -15.24
C ALA A 316 -21.92 9.60 -14.72
N ALA A 317 -22.33 10.55 -15.56
CA ALA A 317 -22.49 11.95 -15.18
C ALA A 317 -23.59 12.12 -14.15
N GLN A 318 -24.75 11.48 -14.34
CA GLN A 318 -25.83 11.50 -13.36
C GLN A 318 -25.39 10.91 -12.03
N TYR A 319 -24.73 9.75 -12.04
CA TYR A 319 -24.21 9.13 -10.83
C TYR A 319 -23.19 10.03 -10.11
N ALA A 320 -22.28 10.66 -10.86
CA ALA A 320 -21.29 11.56 -10.30
C ALA A 320 -21.93 12.80 -9.64
N ILE A 321 -22.91 13.41 -10.30
CA ILE A 321 -23.66 14.55 -9.75
C ILE A 321 -24.33 14.14 -8.44
N ASP A 322 -25.11 13.05 -8.46
CA ASP A 322 -25.83 12.57 -7.28
C ASP A 322 -24.88 12.28 -6.11
N ALA A 323 -23.72 11.67 -6.39
CA ALA A 323 -22.73 11.33 -5.39
C ALA A 323 -22.04 12.57 -4.80
N ILE A 324 -21.68 13.54 -5.64
CA ILE A 324 -21.00 14.78 -5.22
C ILE A 324 -21.95 15.69 -4.44
N GLU A 325 -23.22 15.82 -4.87
CA GLU A 325 -24.22 16.63 -4.19
C GLU A 325 -24.57 16.09 -2.79
N LYS A 326 -24.58 14.76 -2.64
CA LYS A 326 -24.79 14.07 -1.36
C LYS A 326 -23.51 13.89 -0.56
N ALA A 327 -22.35 14.29 -1.09
CA ALA A 327 -21.08 14.10 -0.40
C ALA A 327 -21.01 15.04 0.81
N GLU A 328 -20.92 14.44 1.99
CA GLU A 328 -20.60 15.18 3.20
C GLU A 328 -19.11 15.55 3.22
N PRO A 329 -18.75 16.72 3.77
CA PRO A 329 -17.36 17.05 4.04
C PRO A 329 -16.72 15.93 4.87
N LYS A 330 -15.63 15.37 4.36
CA LYS A 330 -14.76 14.47 5.13
C LYS A 330 -13.48 15.20 5.47
N PRO A 331 -13.50 16.15 6.41
CA PRO A 331 -12.32 16.91 6.76
C PRO A 331 -11.26 15.97 7.30
N VAL A 332 -10.11 15.92 6.63
CA VAL A 332 -8.90 15.34 7.20
C VAL A 332 -8.42 16.33 8.26
N PRO A 333 -8.21 15.91 9.53
CA PRO A 333 -7.68 16.80 10.55
C PRO A 333 -6.40 17.50 10.06
N GLU A 334 -6.27 18.80 10.32
CA GLU A 334 -5.14 19.60 9.83
C GLU A 334 -3.78 18.98 10.21
N ALA A 335 -3.69 18.42 11.41
CA ALA A 335 -2.51 17.71 11.90
C ALA A 335 -2.19 16.47 11.05
N GLU A 336 -3.19 15.68 10.66
CA GLU A 336 -3.02 14.51 9.79
C GLU A 336 -2.60 14.93 8.39
N ALA A 337 -3.24 15.96 7.82
CA ALA A 337 -2.87 16.51 6.51
C ALA A 337 -1.41 17.01 6.49
N LYS A 338 -1.00 17.75 7.53
CA LYS A 338 0.38 18.21 7.70
C LYS A 338 1.37 17.04 7.84
N ALA A 339 1.02 16.03 8.62
CA ALA A 339 1.86 14.83 8.79
C ALA A 339 2.05 14.08 7.46
N ARG A 340 0.96 13.86 6.70
CA ARG A 340 1.05 13.22 5.37
C ARG A 340 1.86 14.03 4.37
N ALA A 341 1.71 15.35 4.36
CA ALA A 341 2.51 16.23 3.50
C ALA A 341 4.01 16.16 3.84
N ALA A 342 4.36 16.14 5.13
CA ALA A 342 5.74 15.95 5.58
C ALA A 342 6.30 14.59 5.13
N LEU A 343 5.55 13.51 5.31
CA LEU A 343 5.93 12.17 4.86
C LEU A 343 6.12 12.09 3.35
N ARG A 344 5.19 12.65 2.56
CA ARG A 344 5.32 12.73 1.09
C ARG A 344 6.62 13.42 0.68
N LYS A 345 6.98 14.53 1.33
CA LYS A 345 8.23 15.25 1.07
C LYS A 345 9.46 14.41 1.41
N GLU A 346 9.42 13.70 2.53
CA GLU A 346 10.50 12.83 2.97
C GLU A 346 10.70 11.64 2.02
N ILE A 347 9.61 10.96 1.65
CA ILE A 347 9.60 9.87 0.65
C ILE A 347 10.19 10.36 -0.68
N ARG A 348 9.72 11.50 -1.19
CA ARG A 348 10.23 12.07 -2.44
C ARG A 348 11.74 12.30 -2.38
N LYS A 349 12.24 12.87 -1.29
CA LYS A 349 13.68 13.09 -1.10
C LYS A 349 14.44 11.76 -1.08
N PHE A 350 13.94 10.78 -0.33
CA PHE A 350 14.55 9.46 -0.21
C PHE A 350 14.66 8.74 -1.55
N VAL A 351 13.58 8.71 -2.34
CA VAL A 351 13.57 8.09 -3.69
C VAL A 351 14.61 8.75 -4.60
N VAL A 352 14.64 10.09 -4.66
CA VAL A 352 15.62 10.83 -5.47
C VAL A 352 17.07 10.54 -5.05
N GLU A 353 17.34 10.49 -3.74
CA GLU A 353 18.67 10.17 -3.22
C GLU A 353 19.08 8.71 -3.49
N ARG A 354 18.12 7.79 -3.46
CA ARG A 354 18.33 6.38 -3.80
C ARG A 354 18.71 6.22 -5.27
N ASP A 355 17.93 6.81 -6.18
CA ASP A 355 18.17 6.69 -7.63
C ASP A 355 19.54 7.24 -8.01
N LYS A 356 19.98 8.33 -7.37
CA LYS A 356 21.32 8.90 -7.56
C LYS A 356 22.46 7.99 -7.12
N LYS A 357 22.23 7.11 -6.13
CA LYS A 357 23.24 6.15 -5.64
C LYS A 357 23.29 4.87 -6.47
N GLN A 358 22.29 4.63 -7.31
CA GLN A 358 22.20 3.46 -8.19
C GLN A 358 22.76 3.72 -9.59
N LYS A 359 22.82 4.98 -10.02
CA LYS A 359 23.55 5.44 -11.21
C LYS A 359 25.03 5.62 -10.89
#